data_AF-A0AAJ2PWA1-F1
#
_entry.id   AF-A0AAJ2PWA1-F1
#
_cell.length_a   1.000
_cell.length_b   1.000
_cell.length_c   1.000
_cell.angle_alpha   90.00
_cell.angle_beta   90.00
_cell.angle_gamma   90.00
#
_symmetry.space_group_name_H-M   'P 1'
#
loop_
_entity.id
_entity.type
_entity.pdbx_description
1 polymer ?
#
loop_
_entity_poly.entity_id
_entity_poly.type
_entity_poly.pdbx_seq_one_letter_code
_entity_poly.pdbx_strand_id
1 'polypeptide(L)'
;MEPVSPLEQALHAARALVLADLAAGKVAEADVVSMVEDSVAQRRWWVEQWPDGVAYVGGLVAQDVQDALLERYGRWPLCPVCGDGDPHALDVEPELGPDPRWVCHKAGVRVAAVGALGSAYGAAYGEASGDVSGGASGDGSGEASGEAPSS
;
A
#
# COMPACT_ATOMS: atom_id res chain seq x y z
N MET A 1 -9.98 -27.69 -16.50
CA MET A 1 -9.91 -26.72 -15.39
C MET A 1 -11.12 -25.82 -15.56
N GLU A 2 -12.06 -25.88 -14.62
CA GLU A 2 -13.27 -25.02 -14.63
C GLU A 2 -12.83 -23.56 -14.46
N PRO A 3 -13.40 -22.59 -15.19
CA PRO A 3 -13.08 -21.18 -14.98
C PRO A 3 -13.50 -20.72 -13.57
N VAL A 4 -12.62 -19.95 -12.92
CA VAL A 4 -12.89 -19.34 -11.60
C VAL A 4 -14.06 -18.35 -11.73
N SER A 5 -15.06 -18.44 -10.84
CA SER A 5 -16.26 -17.59 -10.92
C SER A 5 -15.93 -16.10 -10.74
N PRO A 6 -16.76 -15.16 -11.24
CA PRO A 6 -16.53 -13.72 -11.03
C PRO A 6 -16.45 -13.32 -9.55
N LEU A 7 -17.24 -13.96 -8.69
CA LEU A 7 -17.19 -13.75 -7.24
C LEU A 7 -15.83 -14.18 -6.65
N GLU A 8 -15.35 -15.38 -7.00
CA GLU A 8 -14.04 -15.85 -6.56
C GLU A 8 -12.92 -14.92 -7.00
N GLN A 9 -12.97 -14.45 -8.26
CA GLN A 9 -11.99 -13.51 -8.79
C GLN A 9 -11.99 -12.20 -8.00
N ALA A 10 -13.16 -11.66 -7.69
CA ALA A 10 -13.30 -10.42 -6.92
C ALA A 10 -12.81 -10.58 -5.47
N LEU A 11 -13.14 -11.70 -4.81
CA LEU A 11 -12.66 -12.00 -3.46
C LEU A 11 -11.14 -12.18 -3.42
N HIS A 12 -10.57 -12.87 -4.42
CA HIS A 12 -9.13 -13.02 -4.56
C HIS A 12 -8.42 -11.69 -4.81
N ALA A 13 -9.00 -10.84 -5.67
CA ALA A 13 -8.48 -9.50 -5.91
C ALA A 13 -8.53 -8.65 -4.64
N ALA A 14 -9.67 -8.62 -3.93
CA ALA A 14 -9.81 -7.89 -2.68
C ALA A 14 -8.79 -8.32 -1.62
N ARG A 15 -8.62 -9.65 -1.43
CA ARG A 15 -7.58 -10.21 -0.56
C ARG A 15 -6.19 -9.69 -0.94
N ALA A 16 -5.82 -9.80 -2.21
CA ALA A 16 -4.51 -9.39 -2.69
C ALA A 16 -4.24 -7.89 -2.48
N LEU A 17 -5.23 -7.03 -2.75
CA LEU A 17 -5.12 -5.58 -2.54
C LEU A 17 -4.90 -5.25 -1.07
N VAL A 18 -5.73 -5.81 -0.17
CA VAL A 18 -5.60 -5.50 1.27
C VAL A 18 -4.30 -6.05 1.86
N LEU A 19 -3.86 -7.24 1.45
CA LEU A 19 -2.55 -7.77 1.85
C LEU A 19 -1.39 -6.89 1.36
N ALA A 20 -1.48 -6.31 0.17
CA ALA A 20 -0.46 -5.39 -0.34
C ALA A 20 -0.36 -4.11 0.52
N ASP A 21 -1.51 -3.57 0.95
CA ASP A 21 -1.56 -2.40 1.83
C ASP A 21 -1.06 -2.70 3.24
N LEU A 22 -1.43 -3.86 3.79
CA LEU A 22 -0.92 -4.33 5.09
C LEU A 22 0.60 -4.51 5.06
N ALA A 23 1.13 -5.09 3.97
CA ALA A 23 2.57 -5.22 3.77
C ALA A 23 3.26 -3.86 3.66
N ALA A 24 2.67 -2.91 2.93
CA ALA A 24 3.17 -1.54 2.84
C ALA A 24 3.19 -0.83 4.20
N GLY A 25 2.16 -1.05 5.02
CA GLY A 25 2.07 -0.57 6.41
C GLY A 25 2.91 -1.37 7.41
N LYS A 26 3.62 -2.43 6.97
CA LYS A 26 4.42 -3.34 7.81
C LYS A 26 3.63 -4.00 8.96
N VAL A 27 2.37 -4.35 8.70
CA VAL A 27 1.45 -4.99 9.66
C VAL A 27 0.88 -6.31 9.14
N ALA A 28 1.54 -6.96 8.17
CA ALA A 28 1.10 -8.24 7.58
C ALA A 28 1.53 -9.47 8.41
N GLU A 29 1.31 -9.42 9.72
CA GLU A 29 1.53 -10.54 10.66
C GLU A 29 0.44 -11.61 10.49
N ALA A 30 0.69 -12.84 10.94
CA ALA A 30 -0.20 -13.98 10.68
C ALA A 30 -1.62 -13.82 11.27
N ASP A 31 -1.72 -13.19 12.44
CA ASP A 31 -2.99 -12.85 13.09
C ASP A 31 -3.77 -11.78 12.31
N VAL A 32 -3.08 -10.78 11.76
CA VAL A 32 -3.68 -9.77 10.89
C VAL A 32 -4.12 -10.36 9.55
N VAL A 33 -3.33 -11.26 8.96
CA VAL A 33 -3.75 -12.00 7.75
C VAL A 33 -5.02 -12.83 8.02
N SER A 34 -5.17 -13.38 9.22
CA SER A 34 -6.39 -14.09 9.61
C SER A 34 -7.62 -13.16 9.61
N MET A 35 -7.47 -11.89 10.00
CA MET A 35 -8.56 -10.90 9.89
C MET A 35 -8.99 -10.65 8.45
N VAL A 36 -8.04 -10.66 7.51
CA VAL A 36 -8.35 -10.53 6.07
C VAL A 36 -9.18 -11.72 5.60
N GLU A 37 -8.79 -12.93 5.97
CA GLU A 37 -9.52 -14.14 5.58
C GLU A 37 -10.92 -14.19 6.19
N ASP A 38 -11.09 -13.78 7.45
CA ASP A 38 -12.40 -13.64 8.09
C ASP A 38 -13.29 -12.64 7.32
N SER A 39 -12.73 -11.48 6.94
CA SER A 39 -13.42 -10.44 6.17
C SER A 39 -13.85 -10.97 4.79
N VAL A 40 -12.96 -11.68 4.08
CA VAL A 40 -13.25 -12.30 2.78
C VAL A 40 -14.36 -13.35 2.90
N ALA A 41 -14.33 -14.18 3.95
CA ALA A 41 -15.37 -15.18 4.21
C ALA A 41 -16.73 -14.52 4.48
N GLN A 42 -16.76 -13.44 5.26
CA GLN A 42 -17.97 -12.66 5.51
C GLN A 42 -18.51 -12.00 4.23
N ARG A 43 -17.63 -11.41 3.40
CA ARG A 43 -18.05 -10.77 2.15
C ARG A 43 -18.53 -11.74 1.09
N ARG A 44 -17.99 -12.97 1.04
CA ARG A 44 -18.55 -14.04 0.20
C ARG A 44 -20.03 -14.22 0.48
N TRP A 45 -20.36 -14.49 1.75
CA TRP A 45 -21.74 -14.75 2.15
C TRP A 45 -22.64 -13.55 1.82
N TRP A 46 -22.15 -12.33 2.05
CA TRP A 46 -22.89 -11.11 1.75
C TRP A 46 -23.22 -10.96 0.24
N VAL A 47 -22.24 -11.21 -0.63
CA VAL A 47 -22.46 -11.14 -2.09
C VAL A 47 -23.37 -12.27 -2.59
N GLU A 48 -23.33 -13.45 -1.96
CA GLU A 48 -24.29 -14.52 -2.28
C GLU A 48 -25.74 -14.07 -2.03
N GLN A 49 -25.98 -13.17 -1.08
CA GLN A 49 -27.29 -12.56 -0.86
C GLN A 49 -27.57 -11.37 -1.80
N TRP A 50 -26.54 -10.67 -2.24
CA TRP A 50 -26.64 -9.54 -3.16
C TRP A 50 -25.53 -9.55 -4.23
N PRO A 51 -25.76 -10.21 -5.39
CA PRO A 51 -24.72 -10.43 -6.40
C PRO A 51 -24.15 -9.14 -7.03
N ASP A 52 -24.93 -8.07 -7.13
CA ASP A 52 -24.42 -6.79 -7.67
C ASP A 52 -23.34 -6.17 -6.77
N GLY A 53 -23.28 -6.61 -5.50
CA GLY A 53 -22.28 -6.20 -4.53
C GLY A 53 -20.85 -6.65 -4.85
N VAL A 54 -20.63 -7.52 -5.84
CA VAL A 54 -19.29 -7.97 -6.29
C VAL A 54 -18.32 -6.81 -6.49
N ALA A 55 -18.81 -5.71 -7.09
CA ALA A 55 -17.97 -4.55 -7.41
C ALA A 55 -17.45 -3.79 -6.17
N TYR A 56 -18.03 -4.03 -4.98
CA TYR A 56 -17.76 -3.27 -3.76
C TYR A 56 -16.87 -4.03 -2.76
N VAL A 57 -16.63 -5.32 -3.02
CA VAL A 57 -15.90 -6.22 -2.10
C VAL A 57 -14.52 -5.67 -1.74
N GLY A 58 -13.80 -5.07 -2.69
CA GLY A 58 -12.48 -4.50 -2.41
C GLY A 58 -12.51 -3.41 -1.33
N GLY A 59 -13.50 -2.53 -1.36
CA GLY A 59 -13.66 -1.46 -0.37
C GLY A 59 -14.18 -1.97 0.96
N LEU A 60 -15.11 -2.93 0.94
CA LEU A 60 -15.68 -3.50 2.15
C LEU A 60 -14.67 -4.37 2.93
N VAL A 61 -13.85 -5.18 2.25
CA VAL A 61 -12.80 -5.96 2.92
C VAL A 61 -11.77 -5.02 3.58
N ALA A 62 -11.42 -3.91 2.92
CA ALA A 62 -10.51 -2.93 3.51
C ALA A 62 -11.09 -2.27 4.78
N GLN A 63 -12.38 -1.95 4.77
CA GLN A 63 -13.09 -1.41 5.94
C GLN A 63 -13.20 -2.43 7.07
N ASP A 64 -13.62 -3.67 6.78
CA ASP A 64 -13.72 -4.75 7.77
C ASP A 64 -12.37 -4.98 8.49
N VAL A 65 -11.26 -4.96 7.74
CA VAL A 65 -9.91 -5.13 8.29
C VAL A 65 -9.49 -3.90 9.09
N GLN A 66 -9.83 -2.69 8.65
CA GLN A 66 -9.58 -1.47 9.41
C GLN A 66 -10.30 -1.50 10.76
N ASP A 67 -11.57 -1.91 10.79
CA ASP A 67 -12.35 -2.05 12.02
C ASP A 67 -11.73 -3.11 12.95
N ALA A 68 -11.39 -4.29 12.42
CA ALA A 68 -10.76 -5.35 13.18
C ALA A 68 -9.40 -4.95 13.78
N LEU A 69 -8.59 -4.19 13.03
CA LEU A 69 -7.33 -3.64 13.51
C LEU A 69 -7.57 -2.56 14.56
N LEU A 70 -8.54 -1.67 14.37
CA LEU A 70 -8.87 -0.61 15.31
C LEU A 70 -9.23 -1.16 16.68
N GLU A 71 -10.01 -2.24 16.73
CA GLU A 71 -10.42 -2.90 17.97
C GLU A 71 -9.26 -3.55 18.73
N ARG A 72 -8.23 -4.07 18.03
CA ARG A 72 -7.20 -4.94 18.64
C ARG A 72 -5.81 -4.32 18.74
N TYR A 73 -5.41 -3.54 17.74
CA TYR A 73 -4.05 -2.98 17.61
C TYR A 73 -4.04 -1.46 17.47
N GLY A 74 -5.16 -0.85 17.08
CA GLY A 74 -5.33 0.58 16.91
C GLY A 74 -5.44 1.01 15.44
N ARG A 75 -5.23 2.31 15.21
CA ARG A 75 -5.53 2.97 13.92
C ARG A 75 -4.65 2.44 12.79
N TRP A 76 -5.28 2.05 11.70
CA TRP A 76 -4.63 1.69 10.44
C TRP A 76 -5.56 2.02 9.25
N PRO A 77 -5.02 2.38 8.07
CA PRO A 77 -3.63 2.76 7.80
C PRO A 77 -3.37 4.20 8.26
N LEU A 78 -2.21 4.46 8.87
CA LEU A 78 -1.87 5.82 9.30
C LEU A 78 -1.63 6.73 8.09
N CYS A 79 -2.14 7.96 8.18
CA CYS A 79 -2.03 8.97 7.14
C CYS A 79 -0.57 9.45 6.95
N PRO A 80 0.04 9.29 5.76
CA PRO A 80 1.38 9.81 5.50
C PRO A 80 1.41 11.31 5.15
N VAL A 81 0.26 11.93 4.90
CA VAL A 81 0.18 13.32 4.38
C VAL A 81 0.25 14.37 5.49
N CYS A 82 -0.33 14.10 6.65
CA CYS A 82 -0.54 15.13 7.68
C CYS A 82 0.62 15.31 8.68
N GLY A 83 1.77 14.67 8.46
CA GLY A 83 3.03 14.90 9.20
C GLY A 83 2.93 14.78 10.72
N ASP A 84 3.74 15.56 11.43
CA ASP A 84 3.95 15.58 12.91
C ASP A 84 2.72 16.01 13.74
N GLY A 85 1.54 16.10 13.12
CA GLY A 85 0.28 16.26 13.84
C GLY A 85 -0.15 14.97 14.53
N ASP A 86 -1.35 14.98 15.13
CA ASP A 86 -1.95 13.78 15.73
C ASP A 86 -2.15 12.67 14.67
N PRO A 87 -1.53 11.48 14.83
CA PRO A 87 -1.67 10.37 13.89
C PRO A 87 -3.13 9.91 13.78
N HIS A 88 -3.64 9.85 12.56
CA HIS A 88 -5.00 9.40 12.28
C HIS A 88 -5.01 8.39 11.14
N ALA A 89 -6.06 7.58 11.11
CA ALA A 89 -6.29 6.64 10.03
C ALA A 89 -6.77 7.37 8.76
N LEU A 90 -6.48 6.80 7.61
CA LEU A 90 -7.17 7.11 6.36
C LEU A 90 -8.50 6.35 6.33
N ASP A 91 -9.49 6.90 5.65
CA ASP A 91 -10.79 6.26 5.45
C ASP A 91 -10.89 5.68 4.03
N VAL A 92 -11.75 4.68 3.83
CA VAL A 92 -12.03 4.10 2.51
C VAL A 92 -13.20 4.85 1.86
N GLU A 93 -12.98 5.40 0.67
CA GLU A 93 -14.00 6.12 -0.08
C GLU A 93 -14.14 5.59 -1.52
N PRO A 94 -15.37 5.43 -2.05
CA PRO A 94 -16.64 5.61 -1.34
C PRO A 94 -16.86 4.55 -0.25
N GLU A 95 -17.56 4.90 0.85
CA GLU A 95 -17.92 3.93 1.91
C GLU A 95 -18.60 2.67 1.33
N LEU A 96 -19.47 2.84 0.34
CA LEU A 96 -20.04 1.76 -0.46
C LEU A 96 -20.04 2.13 -1.94
N GLY A 97 -19.15 1.51 -2.72
CA GLY A 97 -19.08 1.72 -4.16
C GLY A 97 -17.83 1.10 -4.80
N PRO A 98 -17.69 1.20 -6.13
CA PRO A 98 -16.53 0.69 -6.86
C PRO A 98 -15.33 1.63 -6.71
N ASP A 99 -14.16 1.17 -7.16
CA ASP A 99 -12.90 1.94 -7.18
C ASP A 99 -12.49 2.53 -5.81
N PRO A 100 -12.41 1.70 -4.75
CA PRO A 100 -12.15 2.17 -3.40
C PRO A 100 -10.76 2.81 -3.27
N ARG A 101 -10.69 3.90 -2.51
CA ARG A 101 -9.45 4.65 -2.28
C ARG A 101 -9.29 5.04 -0.82
N TRP A 102 -8.04 5.05 -0.37
CA TRP A 102 -7.67 5.64 0.92
C TRP A 102 -7.70 7.16 0.82
N VAL A 103 -8.45 7.80 1.71
CA VAL A 103 -8.67 9.25 1.74
C VAL A 103 -8.29 9.81 3.09
N CYS A 104 -7.61 10.95 3.08
CA CYS A 104 -7.41 11.75 4.28
C CYS A 104 -8.46 12.87 4.29
N HIS A 105 -9.51 12.72 5.09
CA HIS A 105 -10.55 13.75 5.23
C HIS A 105 -10.00 15.06 5.82
N LYS A 106 -9.01 14.97 6.72
CA LYS A 106 -8.36 16.15 7.31
C LYS A 106 -7.68 17.04 6.27
N ALA A 107 -6.99 16.44 5.30
CA ALA A 107 -6.32 17.16 4.21
C ALA A 107 -7.20 17.33 2.96
N GLY A 108 -8.34 16.63 2.88
CA GLY A 108 -9.23 16.67 1.72
C GLY A 108 -8.64 16.01 0.47
N VAL A 109 -7.77 15.00 0.63
CA VAL A 109 -7.04 14.37 -0.49
C VAL A 109 -7.24 12.87 -0.56
N ARG A 110 -7.29 12.34 -1.80
CA ARG A 110 -7.17 10.91 -2.08
C ARG A 110 -5.69 10.54 -2.02
N VAL A 111 -5.32 9.66 -1.10
CA VAL A 111 -3.93 9.29 -0.83
C VAL A 111 -3.47 8.19 -1.79
N ALA A 112 -4.23 7.11 -1.91
CA ALA A 112 -3.93 6.01 -2.82
C ALA A 112 -5.19 5.21 -3.18
N ALA A 113 -5.12 4.41 -4.25
CA ALA A 113 -6.07 3.31 -4.41
C ALA A 113 -5.85 2.26 -3.31
N VAL A 114 -6.90 1.51 -2.94
CA VAL A 114 -6.72 0.30 -2.14
C VAL A 114 -5.81 -0.67 -2.92
N GLY A 115 -4.80 -1.22 -2.24
CA GLY A 115 -3.70 -2.03 -2.76
C GLY A 115 -2.48 -1.24 -3.24
N ALA A 116 -2.48 0.09 -3.14
CA ALA A 116 -1.42 0.96 -3.64
C ALA A 116 -0.77 1.86 -2.56
N LEU A 117 -0.97 1.59 -1.25
CA LEU A 117 -0.36 2.39 -0.19
C LEU A 117 1.17 2.40 -0.23
N GLY A 118 1.81 1.36 -0.78
CA GLY A 118 3.27 1.30 -0.91
C GLY A 118 3.87 2.51 -1.62
N SER A 119 3.20 3.03 -2.65
CA SER A 119 3.65 4.24 -3.35
C SER A 119 3.51 5.50 -2.50
N ALA A 120 2.42 5.62 -1.73
CA ALA A 120 2.17 6.77 -0.87
C ALA A 120 3.15 6.81 0.32
N TYR A 121 3.41 5.66 0.95
CA TYR A 121 4.43 5.54 1.99
C TYR A 121 5.84 5.76 1.43
N GLY A 122 6.16 5.19 0.26
CA GLY A 122 7.47 5.38 -0.38
C GLY A 122 7.77 6.84 -0.72
N ALA A 123 6.78 7.62 -1.17
CA ALA A 123 6.94 9.05 -1.41
C ALA A 123 7.26 9.81 -0.11
N ALA A 124 6.53 9.54 0.97
CA ALA A 124 6.74 10.19 2.26
C ALA A 124 8.12 9.89 2.88
N TYR A 125 8.66 8.67 2.70
CA TYR A 125 10.00 8.30 3.18
C TYR A 125 11.13 8.65 2.21
N GLY A 126 10.83 8.87 0.93
CA GLY A 126 11.81 9.20 -0.13
C GLY A 126 12.32 10.64 -0.07
N GLU A 127 11.50 11.58 0.41
CA GLU A 127 11.94 12.97 0.65
C GLU A 127 12.92 13.07 1.84
N ALA A 128 12.89 12.13 2.78
CA ALA A 128 13.79 12.11 3.94
C ALA A 128 15.19 11.51 3.66
N SER A 129 15.42 10.88 2.49
CA SER A 129 16.71 10.26 2.11
C SER A 129 17.49 11.02 1.03
N GLY A 130 17.07 12.25 0.69
CA GLY A 130 17.69 13.09 -0.34
C GLY A 130 18.99 13.77 0.09
N ASP A 131 20.01 13.02 0.53
CA ASP A 131 21.38 13.50 0.64
C ASP A 131 22.37 12.36 0.30
N VAL A 132 22.56 12.13 -1.00
CA VAL A 132 23.84 11.62 -1.51
C VAL A 132 24.33 12.61 -2.54
N SER A 133 25.05 13.63 -2.04
CA SER A 133 25.82 14.53 -2.87
C SER A 133 26.85 13.71 -3.66
N GLY A 134 26.58 13.54 -4.96
CA GLY A 134 27.54 13.05 -5.93
C GLY A 134 28.68 14.05 -6.09
N GLY A 135 29.77 13.81 -5.36
CA GLY A 135 31.03 14.53 -5.55
C GLY A 135 31.74 14.02 -6.81
N ALA A 136 31.48 14.67 -7.93
CA ALA A 136 32.39 14.65 -9.07
C ALA A 136 33.45 15.75 -8.92
N SER A 137 34.65 15.47 -9.43
CA SER A 137 35.76 16.37 -9.81
C SER A 137 37.06 16.17 -9.02
N GLY A 138 38.15 15.97 -9.76
CA GLY A 138 39.51 15.92 -9.24
C GLY A 138 40.51 15.41 -10.26
N ASP A 139 40.75 16.20 -11.31
CA ASP A 139 41.76 16.05 -12.34
C ASP A 139 43.18 15.72 -11.81
N GLY A 140 43.87 14.81 -12.49
CA GLY A 140 45.31 14.58 -12.36
C GLY A 140 45.97 14.53 -13.73
N SER A 141 46.39 15.70 -14.22
CA SER A 141 47.22 15.85 -15.42
C SER A 141 48.71 15.61 -15.11
N GLY A 142 49.43 15.00 -16.07
CA GLY A 142 50.90 14.95 -16.17
C GLY A 142 51.54 13.78 -15.41
N GLU A 143 52.54 13.05 -15.90
CA GLU A 143 53.64 13.45 -16.78
C GLU A 143 54.19 12.23 -17.53
N ALA A 144 54.54 12.43 -18.79
CA ALA A 144 55.23 11.44 -19.62
C ALA A 144 56.74 11.45 -19.34
N SER A 145 57.36 10.27 -19.32
CA SER A 145 58.78 10.11 -19.64
C SER A 145 58.95 8.75 -20.29
N GLY A 146 59.17 8.77 -21.60
CA GLY A 146 59.57 7.61 -22.37
C GLY A 146 61.08 7.45 -22.31
N GLU A 147 61.53 6.20 -22.38
CA GLU A 147 62.85 5.89 -22.91
C GLU A 147 62.79 4.51 -23.57
N ALA A 148 63.19 4.48 -24.85
CA ALA A 148 63.25 3.32 -25.72
C ALA A 148 64.73 2.81 -25.80
N PRO A 149 64.99 1.63 -26.39
CA PRO A 149 66.13 0.78 -26.02
C PRO A 149 67.41 1.00 -26.85
N SER A 150 68.54 0.50 -26.35
CA SER A 150 69.82 0.26 -27.03
C SER A 150 70.64 -0.71 -26.17
N SER A 151 71.33 -1.76 -26.62
CA SER A 151 71.61 -2.36 -27.94
C SER A 151 71.76 -3.87 -27.76
#